data_AF-A0A658Z4L1-F1
#
_entry.id   AF-A0A658Z4L1-F1
#
_cell.length_a   1.000
_cell.length_b   1.000
_cell.length_c   1.000
_cell.angle_alpha   90.00
_cell.angle_beta   90.00
_cell.angle_gamma   90.00
#
_symmetry.space_group_name_H-M   'P 1'
#
loop_
_entity.id
_entity.type
_entity.pdbx_description
1 polymer ?
#
loop_
_entity_poly.entity_id
_entity_poly.type
_entity_poly.pdbx_seq_one_letter_code
_entity_poly.pdbx_strand_id
1 'polypeptide(L)'
;MRESADSPLPDHARLAASAHLVRESRNPDGLATTLAHYFGVPFRIQEYVLHWIAVADDEITRLGMPAPSSVIGNGALIGQAVPDMQYKFRLVIGPLTLEDYRRFLPGSNNLPVLTELVRAFSGYEYCWEIELQLKPHAAPPAVTGGPYQLGWTAWAGKAMHDNPVTGMIFEPEHYLAH
;
A
#
# COMPACT_ATOMS: atom_id res chain seq x y z
N MET A 1 6.49 -7.35 -29.85
CA MET A 1 5.01 -7.35 -29.86
C MET A 1 4.49 -8.77 -29.60
N ARG A 2 4.81 -9.35 -28.43
CA ARG A 2 4.30 -10.68 -28.03
C ARG A 2 4.51 -10.94 -26.53
N GLU A 3 4.38 -9.88 -25.72
CA GLU A 3 4.52 -9.94 -24.26
C GLU A 3 3.24 -9.47 -23.55
N SER A 4 2.12 -9.44 -24.28
CA SER A 4 0.86 -8.79 -23.85
C SER A 4 -0.25 -9.77 -23.48
N ALA A 5 -0.04 -11.09 -23.62
CA ALA A 5 -1.14 -12.05 -23.54
C ALA A 5 -1.55 -12.43 -22.10
N ASP A 6 -0.75 -12.09 -21.08
CA ASP A 6 -0.96 -12.57 -19.71
C ASP A 6 -1.19 -11.45 -18.68
N SER A 7 -1.25 -10.19 -19.12
CA SER A 7 -1.48 -9.07 -18.21
C SER A 7 -2.98 -8.90 -17.93
N PRO A 8 -3.41 -8.78 -16.66
CA PRO A 8 -4.82 -8.52 -16.31
C PRO A 8 -5.28 -7.10 -16.70
N LEU A 9 -4.40 -6.26 -17.24
CA LEU A 9 -4.68 -4.88 -17.62
C LEU A 9 -5.27 -4.76 -19.03
N PRO A 10 -6.41 -4.09 -19.21
CA PRO A 10 -6.94 -3.74 -20.53
C PRO A 10 -5.99 -2.82 -21.32
N ASP A 11 -5.89 -3.02 -22.64
CA ASP A 11 -4.97 -2.26 -23.51
C ASP A 11 -5.16 -0.74 -23.46
N HIS A 12 -6.41 -0.27 -23.36
CA HIS A 12 -6.72 1.16 -23.28
C HIS A 12 -6.19 1.81 -21.99
N ALA A 13 -6.14 1.07 -20.88
CA ALA A 13 -5.59 1.56 -19.62
C ALA A 13 -4.06 1.71 -19.71
N ARG A 14 -3.39 0.79 -20.41
CA ARG A 14 -1.95 0.86 -20.70
C ARG A 14 -1.61 2.07 -21.59
N LEU A 15 -2.43 2.32 -22.62
CA LEU A 15 -2.28 3.47 -23.50
C LEU A 15 -2.50 4.79 -22.75
N ALA A 16 -3.48 4.86 -21.85
CA ALA A 16 -3.69 6.03 -21.01
C ALA A 16 -2.49 6.31 -20.07
N ALA A 17 -1.85 5.27 -19.55
CA ALA A 17 -0.65 5.40 -18.72
C ALA A 17 0.63 5.75 -19.52
N SER A 18 0.63 5.60 -20.85
CA SER A 18 1.83 5.77 -21.70
C SER A 18 2.44 7.17 -21.61
N ALA A 19 1.62 8.21 -21.50
CA ALA A 19 2.10 9.58 -21.37
C ALA A 19 2.82 9.84 -20.04
N HIS A 20 2.51 9.06 -19.00
CA HIS A 20 3.20 9.11 -17.71
C HIS A 20 4.49 8.29 -17.74
N LEU A 21 4.52 7.16 -18.45
CA LEU A 21 5.73 6.35 -18.64
C LEU A 21 6.85 7.09 -19.39
N VAL A 22 6.50 8.02 -20.28
CA VAL A 22 7.47 8.84 -21.05
C VAL A 22 8.02 10.02 -20.24
N ARG A 23 7.36 10.39 -19.13
CA ARG A 23 7.83 11.46 -18.24
C ARG A 23 8.73 10.86 -17.15
N GLU A 24 9.99 11.26 -17.14
CA GLU A 24 10.98 10.91 -16.10
C GLU A 24 10.53 11.37 -14.69
N SER A 25 9.66 12.38 -14.61
CA SER A 25 9.06 12.84 -13.36
C SER A 25 7.73 12.11 -13.09
N ARG A 26 7.79 11.08 -12.24
CA ARG A 26 6.65 10.34 -11.70
C ARG A 26 5.83 11.26 -10.79
N ASN A 27 4.72 11.80 -11.30
CA ASN A 27 3.86 12.70 -10.54
C ASN A 27 2.83 11.91 -9.72
N PRO A 28 2.86 11.97 -8.36
CA PRO A 28 1.92 11.23 -7.51
C PRO A 28 0.44 11.58 -7.79
N ASP A 29 0.15 12.85 -8.08
CA ASP A 29 -1.23 13.27 -8.42
C ASP A 29 -1.72 12.66 -9.73
N GLY A 30 -0.81 12.41 -10.68
CA GLY A 30 -1.13 11.77 -11.96
C GLY A 30 -1.56 10.31 -11.78
N LEU A 31 -0.85 9.55 -10.93
CA LEU A 31 -1.21 8.19 -10.58
C LEU A 31 -2.56 8.16 -9.86
N ALA A 32 -2.72 8.98 -8.81
CA ALA A 32 -3.97 9.06 -8.06
C ALA A 32 -5.17 9.42 -8.96
N THR A 33 -5.00 10.39 -9.86
CA THR A 33 -6.04 10.80 -10.80
C THR A 33 -6.40 9.68 -11.78
N THR A 34 -5.40 8.97 -12.32
CA THR A 34 -5.61 7.86 -13.26
C THR A 34 -6.37 6.71 -12.60
N LEU A 35 -5.96 6.34 -11.38
CA LEU A 35 -6.63 5.30 -10.59
C LEU A 35 -8.07 5.71 -10.23
N ALA A 36 -8.27 6.97 -9.87
CA ALA A 36 -9.60 7.49 -9.56
C ALA A 36 -10.55 7.44 -10.76
N HIS A 37 -10.06 7.75 -11.97
CA HIS A 37 -10.85 7.62 -13.19
C HIS A 37 -11.16 6.17 -13.53
N TYR A 38 -10.20 5.25 -13.35
CA TYR A 38 -10.38 3.84 -13.70
C TYR A 38 -11.35 3.12 -12.75
N PHE A 39 -11.20 3.31 -11.44
CA PHE A 39 -12.02 2.61 -10.44
C PHE A 39 -13.27 3.39 -10.00
N GLY A 40 -13.39 4.67 -10.36
CA GLY A 40 -14.55 5.50 -10.01
C GLY A 40 -14.64 5.86 -8.52
N VAL A 41 -13.55 5.75 -7.77
CA VAL A 41 -13.46 6.11 -6.34
C VAL A 41 -12.28 7.04 -6.10
N PRO A 42 -12.25 7.83 -5.00
CA PRO A 42 -11.15 8.76 -4.77
C PRO A 42 -9.86 8.04 -4.36
N PHE A 43 -8.73 8.50 -4.89
CA PHE A 43 -7.39 8.05 -4.51
C PHE A 43 -6.54 9.26 -4.08
N ARG A 44 -5.64 9.04 -3.14
CA ARG A 44 -4.60 10.00 -2.76
C ARG A 44 -3.31 9.24 -2.46
N ILE A 45 -2.18 9.84 -2.79
CA ILE A 45 -0.87 9.31 -2.40
C ILE A 45 -0.36 10.10 -1.21
N GLN A 46 0.07 9.39 -0.18
CA GLN A 46 0.86 9.92 0.92
C GLN A 46 2.30 9.46 0.74
N GLU A 47 3.18 10.40 0.45
CA GLU A 47 4.61 10.16 0.31
C GLU A 47 5.31 10.08 1.67
N TYR A 48 6.51 9.52 1.69
CA TYR A 48 7.41 9.47 2.85
C TYR A 48 6.82 8.79 4.09
N VAL A 49 6.24 7.61 3.88
CA VAL A 49 5.63 6.83 4.96
C VAL A 49 6.71 6.13 5.77
N LEU A 50 6.66 6.31 7.09
CA LEU A 50 7.53 5.60 8.00
C LEU A 50 7.32 4.09 7.90
N HIS A 51 8.40 3.37 7.69
CA HIS A 51 8.45 1.93 7.86
C HIS A 51 9.73 1.50 8.57
N TRP A 52 9.72 0.25 9.02
CA TRP A 52 10.85 -0.34 9.71
C TRP A 52 11.53 -1.33 8.78
N ILE A 53 12.81 -1.10 8.52
CA ILE A 53 13.66 -2.02 7.77
C ILE A 53 14.39 -2.89 8.78
N ALA A 54 14.26 -4.21 8.66
CA ALA A 54 15.01 -5.14 9.49
C ALA A 54 16.51 -5.01 9.21
N VAL A 55 17.30 -4.92 10.26
CA VAL A 55 18.76 -4.92 10.16
C VAL A 55 19.21 -6.35 9.86
N ALA A 56 20.10 -6.53 8.88
CA ALA A 56 20.63 -7.85 8.57
C ALA A 56 21.36 -8.43 9.79
N ASP A 57 21.25 -9.74 10.00
CA ASP A 57 21.75 -10.38 11.23
C ASP A 57 23.25 -10.16 11.48
N ASP A 58 24.03 -9.98 10.42
CA ASP A 58 25.46 -9.67 10.41
C ASP A 58 25.76 -8.17 10.65
N GLU A 59 24.78 -7.30 10.46
CA GLU A 59 24.83 -5.86 10.75
C GLU A 59 24.32 -5.53 12.17
N ILE A 60 23.78 -6.51 12.90
CA ILE A 60 23.35 -6.32 14.29
C ILE A 60 24.57 -6.19 15.21
N THR A 61 24.64 -5.05 15.90
CA THR A 61 25.64 -4.81 16.96
C THR A 61 25.49 -5.82 18.11
N ARG A 62 26.55 -6.57 18.43
CA ARG A 62 26.56 -7.51 19.56
C ARG A 62 27.72 -7.21 20.51
N LEU A 63 27.42 -7.14 21.80
CA LEU A 63 28.43 -6.89 22.82
C LEU A 63 29.47 -8.03 22.83
N GLY A 64 30.76 -7.67 22.84
CA GLY A 64 31.87 -8.63 22.83
C GLY A 64 32.20 -9.23 21.47
N MET A 65 31.50 -8.83 20.40
CA MET A 65 31.77 -9.27 19.03
C MET A 65 32.27 -8.08 18.18
N PRO A 66 33.58 -8.00 17.88
CA PRO A 66 34.11 -6.95 17.02
C PRO A 66 33.64 -7.15 15.58
N ALA A 67 32.97 -6.13 15.03
CA ALA A 67 32.50 -6.06 13.65
C ALA A 67 32.45 -4.58 13.22
N PRO A 68 32.35 -4.27 11.91
CA PRO A 68 32.08 -2.90 11.45
C PRO A 68 30.81 -2.30 12.08
N SER A 69 29.78 -3.14 12.30
CA SER A 69 28.56 -2.82 13.03
C SER A 69 28.76 -2.59 14.53
N SER A 70 29.95 -2.81 15.08
CA SER A 70 30.25 -2.53 16.50
C SER A 70 30.96 -1.20 16.70
N VAL A 71 31.19 -0.42 15.64
CA VAL A 71 31.90 0.87 15.68
C VAL A 71 30.91 2.02 15.49
N ILE A 72 30.78 2.87 16.51
CA ILE A 72 29.96 4.09 16.46
C ILE A 72 30.51 5.01 15.38
N GLY A 73 29.63 5.51 14.51
CA GLY A 73 29.98 6.38 13.39
C GLY A 73 30.43 5.65 12.12
N ASN A 74 30.54 4.31 12.15
CA ASN A 74 31.02 3.53 11.03
C ASN A 74 30.14 2.31 10.67
N GLY A 75 29.01 2.13 11.36
CA GLY A 75 28.08 1.03 11.09
C GLY A 75 27.24 0.59 12.29
N ALA A 76 27.54 1.07 13.50
CA ALA A 76 26.74 0.68 14.66
C ALA A 76 25.30 1.20 14.61
N LEU A 77 24.36 0.26 14.59
CA LEU A 77 22.92 0.48 14.63
C LEU A 77 22.36 0.04 15.99
N ILE A 78 21.31 0.73 16.43
CA ILE A 78 20.59 0.42 17.67
C ILE A 78 19.33 -0.36 17.31
N GLY A 79 19.18 -1.56 17.89
CA GLY A 79 17.98 -2.39 17.74
C GLY A 79 18.06 -3.37 16.58
N GLN A 80 16.93 -4.02 16.29
CA GLN A 80 16.80 -5.03 15.22
C GLN A 80 16.20 -4.44 13.94
N ALA A 81 15.79 -3.17 13.96
CA ALA A 81 15.21 -2.48 12.81
C ALA A 81 15.52 -0.99 12.87
N VAL A 82 15.61 -0.36 11.69
CA VAL A 82 15.86 1.07 11.51
C VAL A 82 14.64 1.71 10.86
N PRO A 83 14.21 2.91 11.31
CA PRO A 83 13.13 3.64 10.65
C PRO A 83 13.62 4.20 9.31
N ASP A 84 12.86 3.97 8.23
CA ASP A 84 13.03 4.61 6.93
C ASP A 84 11.75 5.32 6.48
N MET A 85 11.92 6.44 5.79
CA MET A 85 10.83 7.21 5.18
C MET A 85 11.09 7.52 3.70
N GLN A 86 12.16 7.01 3.10
CA GLN A 86 12.56 7.42 1.75
C GLN A 86 11.86 6.63 0.65
N TYR A 87 11.65 5.33 0.88
CA TYR A 87 11.25 4.41 -0.19
C TYR A 87 9.82 3.88 -0.07
N LYS A 88 9.05 4.35 0.92
CA LYS A 88 7.67 3.91 1.12
C LYS A 88 6.65 5.01 0.91
N PHE A 89 5.62 4.72 0.12
CA PHE A 89 4.43 5.56 -0.01
C PHE A 89 3.17 4.77 0.36
N ARG A 90 2.11 5.49 0.70
CA ARG A 90 0.79 4.92 1.00
C ARG A 90 -0.22 5.41 -0.02
N LEU A 91 -0.91 4.47 -0.64
CA LEU A 91 -2.04 4.74 -1.50
C LEU A 91 -3.32 4.72 -0.65
N VAL A 92 -3.88 5.89 -0.38
CA VAL A 92 -5.14 6.05 0.34
C VAL A 92 -6.29 5.95 -0.64
N ILE A 93 -7.19 5.00 -0.43
CA ILE A 93 -8.38 4.75 -1.26
C ILE A 93 -9.62 5.10 -0.45
N GLY A 94 -10.39 6.08 -0.91
CA GLY A 94 -11.64 6.49 -0.29
C GLY A 94 -11.78 8.00 -0.08
N PRO A 95 -12.90 8.42 0.54
CA PRO A 95 -13.81 7.59 1.34
C PRO A 95 -14.74 6.67 0.54
N LEU A 96 -14.78 5.39 0.92
CA LEU A 96 -15.48 4.29 0.25
C LEU A 96 -16.80 3.91 0.94
N THR A 97 -17.72 3.32 0.19
CA THR A 97 -18.82 2.55 0.80
C THR A 97 -18.29 1.21 1.31
N LEU A 98 -19.05 0.52 2.16
CA LEU A 98 -18.66 -0.83 2.62
C LEU A 98 -18.56 -1.83 1.46
N GLU A 99 -19.38 -1.64 0.42
CA GLU A 99 -19.33 -2.48 -0.78
C GLU A 99 -18.03 -2.24 -1.56
N ASP A 100 -17.70 -0.99 -1.85
CA ASP A 100 -16.45 -0.64 -2.56
C ASP A 100 -15.23 -1.06 -1.76
N TYR A 101 -15.25 -0.87 -0.43
CA TYR A 101 -14.20 -1.30 0.48
C TYR A 101 -13.88 -2.79 0.31
N ARG A 102 -14.91 -3.65 0.26
CA ARG A 102 -14.74 -5.10 0.07
C ARG A 102 -14.13 -5.46 -1.28
N ARG A 103 -14.34 -4.63 -2.31
CA ARG A 103 -13.77 -4.83 -3.64
C ARG A 103 -12.28 -4.53 -3.70
N PHE A 104 -11.68 -3.90 -2.68
CA PHE A 104 -10.25 -3.66 -2.58
C PHE A 104 -9.55 -4.48 -1.49
N LEU A 105 -10.29 -5.34 -0.78
CA LEU A 105 -9.68 -6.27 0.17
C LEU A 105 -8.85 -7.33 -0.55
N PRO A 106 -7.86 -7.95 0.13
CA PRO A 106 -7.14 -9.07 -0.45
C PRO A 106 -8.09 -10.22 -0.86
N GLY A 107 -7.80 -10.85 -1.99
CA GLY A 107 -8.67 -11.87 -2.61
C GLY A 107 -9.79 -11.31 -3.49
N SER A 108 -9.93 -9.99 -3.61
CA SER A 108 -10.83 -9.35 -4.57
C SER A 108 -10.22 -9.24 -5.97
N ASN A 109 -11.07 -9.07 -6.99
CA ASN A 109 -10.61 -8.93 -8.37
C ASN A 109 -9.96 -7.57 -8.69
N ASN A 110 -10.21 -6.52 -7.89
CA ASN A 110 -9.63 -5.21 -8.18
C ASN A 110 -8.18 -5.10 -7.68
N LEU A 111 -7.80 -5.84 -6.64
CA LEU A 111 -6.47 -5.72 -6.05
C LEU A 111 -5.34 -6.07 -7.04
N PRO A 112 -5.40 -7.17 -7.82
CA PRO A 112 -4.38 -7.47 -8.82
C PRO A 112 -4.29 -6.39 -9.91
N VAL A 113 -5.43 -5.89 -10.39
CA VAL A 113 -5.50 -4.84 -11.41
C VAL A 113 -4.90 -3.54 -10.90
N LEU A 114 -5.23 -3.16 -9.66
CA LEU A 114 -4.69 -1.99 -8.99
C LEU A 114 -3.17 -2.08 -8.85
N THR A 115 -2.66 -3.22 -8.36
CA THR A 115 -1.23 -3.42 -8.19
C THR A 115 -0.49 -3.37 -9.51
N GLU A 116 -1.02 -3.97 -10.57
CA GLU A 116 -0.41 -3.89 -11.90
C GLU A 116 -0.40 -2.45 -12.45
N LEU A 117 -1.45 -1.65 -12.24
CA LEU A 117 -1.46 -0.24 -12.62
C LEU A 117 -0.41 0.56 -11.84
N VAL A 118 -0.29 0.32 -10.54
CA VAL A 118 0.70 0.99 -9.69
C VAL A 118 2.12 0.60 -10.13
N ARG A 119 2.40 -0.70 -10.31
CA ARG A 119 3.69 -1.21 -10.81
C ARG A 119 4.05 -0.64 -12.17
N ALA A 120 3.09 -0.54 -13.08
CA ALA A 120 3.32 0.08 -14.38
C ALA A 120 3.78 1.54 -14.22
N PHE A 121 3.25 2.28 -13.25
CA PHE A 121 3.60 3.68 -13.03
C PHE A 121 4.89 3.89 -12.22
N SER A 122 5.02 3.21 -11.08
CA SER A 122 6.13 3.40 -10.13
C SER A 122 7.34 2.51 -10.42
N GLY A 123 7.17 1.43 -11.19
CA GLY A 123 8.12 0.33 -11.24
C GLY A 123 8.14 -0.47 -9.93
N TYR A 124 9.23 -1.22 -9.72
CA TYR A 124 9.46 -2.06 -8.54
C TYR A 124 10.43 -1.43 -7.51
N GLU A 125 10.72 -0.14 -7.66
CA GLU A 125 11.74 0.56 -6.87
C GLU A 125 11.24 1.03 -5.49
N TYR A 126 9.93 1.04 -5.29
CA TYR A 126 9.30 1.57 -4.08
C TYR A 126 8.49 0.50 -3.36
N CYS A 127 8.61 0.48 -2.03
CA CYS A 127 7.66 -0.19 -1.17
C CYS A 127 6.37 0.62 -1.12
N TRP A 128 5.23 -0.05 -1.05
CA TRP A 128 3.97 0.68 -0.92
C TRP A 128 2.93 -0.10 -0.16
N GLU A 129 2.03 0.63 0.47
CA GLU A 129 0.89 0.07 1.19
C GLU A 129 -0.40 0.77 0.77
N ILE A 130 -1.51 0.08 0.94
CA ILE A 130 -2.85 0.60 0.72
C ILE A 130 -3.45 0.94 2.07
N GLU A 131 -4.06 2.12 2.18
CA GLU A 131 -4.98 2.44 3.27
C GLU A 131 -6.39 2.57 2.70
N LEU A 132 -7.30 1.71 3.16
CA LEU A 132 -8.71 1.79 2.79
C LEU A 132 -9.45 2.68 3.79
N GLN A 133 -10.06 3.77 3.31
CA GLN A 133 -10.88 4.66 4.13
C GLN A 133 -12.36 4.47 3.80
N LEU A 134 -13.17 4.27 4.83
CA LEU A 134 -14.63 4.20 4.73
C LEU A 134 -15.25 5.57 4.94
N LYS A 135 -16.39 5.80 4.30
CA LYS A 135 -17.27 6.92 4.63
C LYS A 135 -17.65 6.87 6.12
N PRO A 136 -17.93 8.04 6.74
CA PRO A 136 -18.47 8.08 8.08
C PRO A 136 -19.71 7.19 8.18
N HIS A 137 -19.86 6.48 9.30
CA HIS A 137 -20.99 5.57 9.58
C HIS A 137 -21.13 4.36 8.64
N ALA A 138 -20.25 4.18 7.64
CA ALA A 138 -20.26 3.01 6.75
C ALA A 138 -19.54 1.79 7.35
N ALA A 139 -18.74 1.99 8.40
CA ALA A 139 -18.07 0.92 9.13
C ALA A 139 -19.05 0.24 10.12
N PRO A 140 -19.43 -1.04 9.90
CA PRO A 140 -20.30 -1.75 10.83
C PRO A 140 -19.54 -2.10 12.12
N PRO A 141 -20.20 -2.00 13.30
CA PRO A 141 -19.59 -2.49 14.54
C PRO A 141 -19.43 -4.00 14.47
N ALA A 142 -18.26 -4.50 14.83
CA ALA A 142 -18.00 -5.93 14.94
C ALA A 142 -18.87 -6.52 16.05
N VAL A 143 -19.48 -7.67 15.76
CA VAL A 143 -20.22 -8.49 16.73
C VAL A 143 -19.59 -9.89 16.76
N THR A 144 -19.47 -10.45 17.96
CA THR A 144 -18.95 -11.82 18.13
C THR A 144 -19.84 -12.81 17.40
N GLY A 145 -19.24 -13.71 16.62
CA GLY A 145 -19.96 -14.67 15.78
C GLY A 145 -20.56 -14.08 14.49
N GLY A 146 -20.30 -12.80 14.20
CA GLY A 146 -20.67 -12.19 12.92
C GLY A 146 -19.73 -12.59 11.77
N PRO A 147 -20.08 -12.25 10.52
CA PRO A 147 -19.31 -12.60 9.33
C PRO A 147 -18.06 -11.70 9.12
N TYR A 148 -17.60 -11.01 10.16
CA TYR A 148 -16.53 -10.01 10.07
C TYR A 148 -15.17 -10.64 10.36
N GLN A 149 -14.18 -10.27 9.56
CA GLN A 149 -12.79 -10.74 9.70
C GLN A 149 -11.97 -9.72 10.48
N LEU A 150 -11.28 -10.18 11.54
CA LEU A 150 -10.44 -9.32 12.36
C LEU A 150 -9.31 -8.71 11.53
N GLY A 151 -9.09 -7.40 11.69
CA GLY A 151 -8.09 -6.64 10.94
C GLY A 151 -8.53 -6.26 9.51
N TRP A 152 -9.66 -6.78 9.02
CA TRP A 152 -10.13 -6.55 7.64
C TRP A 152 -11.46 -5.81 7.62
N THR A 153 -12.46 -6.32 8.35
CA THR A 153 -13.85 -5.83 8.31
C THR A 153 -14.50 -5.72 9.69
N ALA A 154 -13.69 -5.69 10.75
CA ALA A 154 -14.14 -5.64 12.13
C ALA A 154 -13.71 -4.33 12.81
N TRP A 155 -14.67 -3.47 13.15
CA TRP A 155 -14.44 -2.22 13.88
C TRP A 155 -14.99 -2.29 15.31
N ALA A 156 -14.24 -1.75 16.26
CA ALA A 156 -14.64 -1.69 17.66
C ALA A 156 -15.67 -0.57 17.87
N GLY A 157 -16.95 -0.88 17.62
CA GLY A 157 -18.06 0.05 17.78
C GLY A 157 -18.35 0.89 16.54
N LYS A 158 -19.12 1.97 16.72
CA LYS A 158 -19.53 2.89 15.65
C LYS A 158 -18.63 4.12 15.67
N ALA A 159 -18.37 4.68 14.48
CA ALA A 159 -17.67 5.95 14.36
C ALA A 159 -18.43 7.05 15.13
N MET A 160 -17.71 7.79 15.98
CA MET A 160 -18.28 8.88 16.79
C MET A 160 -18.26 10.24 16.10
N HIS A 161 -17.60 10.35 14.94
CA HIS A 161 -17.40 11.60 14.21
C HIS A 161 -17.72 11.41 12.73
N ASP A 162 -18.00 12.52 12.03
CA ASP A 162 -18.27 12.55 10.59
C ASP A 162 -17.00 12.52 9.71
N ASN A 163 -15.90 12.00 10.25
CA ASN A 163 -14.65 11.83 9.51
C ASN A 163 -14.60 10.43 8.86
N PRO A 164 -13.91 10.29 7.72
CA PRO A 164 -13.61 8.99 7.15
C PRO A 164 -12.94 8.07 8.18
N VAL A 165 -13.33 6.80 8.18
CA VAL A 165 -12.81 5.79 9.10
C VAL A 165 -11.71 5.01 8.39
N THR A 166 -10.49 5.06 8.91
CA THR A 166 -9.41 4.19 8.43
C THR A 166 -9.77 2.72 8.75
N GLY A 167 -9.79 1.90 7.71
CA GLY A 167 -9.96 0.46 7.78
C GLY A 167 -8.61 -0.25 7.74
N MET A 168 -8.49 -1.23 6.85
CA MET A 168 -7.28 -2.03 6.68
C MET A 168 -6.16 -1.21 6.03
N ILE A 169 -4.96 -1.33 6.60
CA ILE A 169 -3.71 -0.87 6.00
C ILE A 169 -2.87 -2.12 5.72
N PHE A 170 -2.41 -2.29 4.49
CA PHE A 170 -1.68 -3.49 4.11
C PHE A 170 -0.79 -3.30 2.88
N GLU A 171 0.27 -4.10 2.79
CA GLU A 171 1.14 -4.15 1.62
C GLU A 171 0.56 -5.14 0.61
N PRO A 172 0.07 -4.69 -0.55
CA PRO A 172 -0.67 -5.54 -1.48
C PRO A 172 0.21 -6.61 -2.14
N GLU A 173 1.50 -6.33 -2.25
CA GLU A 173 2.51 -7.24 -2.79
C GLU A 173 2.57 -8.57 -2.02
N HIS A 174 2.35 -8.55 -0.70
CA HIS A 174 2.32 -9.76 0.13
C HIS A 174 1.11 -10.66 -0.12
N TYR A 175 0.04 -10.13 -0.73
CA TYR A 175 -1.20 -10.88 -0.98
C TYR A 175 -1.33 -11.39 -2.42
N LEU A 176 -0.38 -11.05 -3.30
CA LEU A 176 -0.36 -11.51 -4.70
C LEU A 176 0.60 -12.69 -4.93
N ALA A 177 1.43 -13.03 -3.96
CA ALA A 177 2.45 -14.08 -4.08
C ALA A 177 1.92 -15.51 -3.89
N HIS A 178 0.68 -15.83 -4.31
CA HIS A 178 0.05 -17.15 -4.11
C HIS A 178 -0.46 -17.75 -5.42
#